data_AF-A0AAE2C2Q6-F1
#
_entry.id   AF-A0AAE2C2Q6-F1
#
_cell.length_a   1.000
_cell.length_b   1.000
_cell.length_c   1.000
_cell.angle_alpha   90.00
_cell.angle_beta   90.00
_cell.angle_gamma   90.00
#
_symmetry.space_group_name_H-M   'P 1'
#
loop_
_entity.id
_entity.type
_entity.pdbx_description
1 polymer ?
#
loop_
_entity_poly.entity_id
_entity_poly.type
_entity_poly.pdbx_seq_one_letter_code
_entity_poly.pdbx_strand_id
1 'polypeptide(L)'
;MDTKRNSLIAIFLLNFSSIAFTNQQPTNTSVLDLDGNLLQTNTKYYILPLDGGGGGDGGGLALSVRDPRDPCPPNVVQENEEGSAGLSLKFFPLYREQPQATSVSMSSDMNIAFMAATTCVQRTVWRIGVADWTTGRRYVRTGGVLGRPGRRR
;
A
#
# COMPACT_ATOMS: atom_id res chain seq x y z
N MET A 1 34.75 -64.31 26.81
CA MET A 1 34.16 -63.11 27.44
C MET A 1 33.41 -62.36 26.36
N ASP A 2 32.14 -62.72 26.17
CA ASP A 2 31.26 -62.13 25.17
C ASP A 2 30.73 -60.79 25.67
N THR A 3 31.02 -59.71 24.93
CA THR A 3 30.43 -58.40 25.22
C THR A 3 29.24 -58.19 24.28
N LYS A 4 28.03 -58.44 24.80
CA LYS A 4 26.78 -58.04 24.14
C LYS A 4 26.78 -56.53 23.92
N ARG A 5 26.70 -56.10 22.66
CA ARG A 5 26.49 -54.69 22.30
C ARG A 5 24.99 -54.43 22.31
N ASN A 6 24.49 -53.83 23.40
CA ASN A 6 23.09 -53.40 23.49
C ASN A 6 22.84 -52.26 22.50
N SER A 7 21.76 -52.42 21.73
CA SER A 7 21.25 -51.52 20.71
C SER A 7 20.35 -50.46 21.34
N LEU A 8 20.42 -49.21 20.87
CA LEU A 8 19.43 -48.17 21.14
C LEU A 8 19.01 -47.54 19.80
N ILE A 9 17.85 -47.96 19.30
CA ILE A 9 17.18 -47.32 18.16
C ILE A 9 16.44 -46.11 18.74
N ALA A 10 16.92 -44.90 18.42
CA ALA A 10 16.22 -43.67 18.73
C ALA A 10 15.06 -43.50 17.73
N ILE A 11 13.83 -43.80 18.17
CA ILE A 11 12.61 -43.51 17.40
C ILE A 11 12.29 -42.02 17.60
N PHE A 12 12.63 -41.19 16.61
CA PHE A 12 12.20 -39.79 16.57
C PHE A 12 10.76 -39.75 16.03
N LEU A 13 9.77 -39.70 16.94
CA LEU A 13 8.38 -39.43 16.57
C LEU A 13 8.26 -37.94 16.21
N LEU A 14 8.43 -37.60 14.94
CA LEU A 14 8.04 -36.29 14.41
C LEU A 14 6.51 -36.22 14.41
N ASN A 15 5.95 -35.64 15.48
CA ASN A 15 4.56 -35.19 15.47
C ASN A 15 4.43 -34.07 14.44
N PHE A 16 4.01 -34.41 13.21
CA PHE A 16 3.41 -33.44 12.31
C PHE A 16 2.04 -33.09 12.88
N SER A 17 2.01 -32.16 13.83
CA SER A 17 0.78 -31.43 14.13
C SER A 17 0.35 -30.78 12.82
N SER A 18 -0.75 -31.25 12.25
CA SER A 18 -1.39 -30.66 11.09
C SER A 18 -1.54 -29.16 11.34
N ILE A 19 -0.73 -28.35 10.65
CA ILE A 19 -0.98 -26.92 10.58
C ILE A 19 -2.28 -26.82 9.79
N ALA A 20 -3.38 -26.64 10.51
CA ALA A 20 -4.63 -26.24 9.91
C ALA A 20 -4.38 -24.84 9.34
N PHE A 21 -4.05 -24.77 8.06
CA PHE A 21 -4.20 -23.52 7.32
C PHE A 21 -5.70 -23.24 7.32
N THR A 22 -6.14 -22.39 8.23
CA THR A 22 -7.45 -21.77 8.08
C THR A 22 -7.34 -20.96 6.80
N ASN A 23 -7.96 -21.45 5.71
CA ASN A 23 -8.32 -20.59 4.61
C ASN A 23 -9.21 -19.51 5.22
N GLN A 24 -8.63 -18.35 5.54
CA GLN A 24 -9.41 -17.13 5.74
C GLN A 24 -10.04 -16.87 4.38
N GLN A 25 -11.24 -17.38 4.18
CA GLN A 25 -12.11 -16.94 3.10
C GLN A 25 -12.12 -15.41 3.18
N PRO A 26 -11.66 -14.69 2.14
CA PRO A 26 -11.78 -13.25 2.12
C PRO A 26 -13.24 -12.94 2.42
N THR A 27 -13.51 -12.23 3.51
CA THR A 27 -14.83 -11.64 3.69
C THR A 27 -15.06 -10.76 2.46
N ASN A 28 -16.29 -10.70 1.95
CA ASN A 28 -16.68 -10.10 0.66
C ASN A 28 -16.37 -8.57 0.52
N THR A 29 -15.40 -8.04 1.26
CA THR A 29 -15.00 -6.65 1.35
C THR A 29 -13.47 -6.45 1.30
N SER A 30 -12.65 -7.45 0.96
CA SER A 30 -11.21 -7.24 0.76
C SER A 30 -10.88 -6.68 -0.63
N VAL A 31 -9.88 -5.80 -0.73
CA VAL A 31 -9.36 -5.31 -2.01
C VAL A 31 -8.32 -6.30 -2.54
N LEU A 32 -8.36 -6.59 -3.84
CA LEU A 32 -7.38 -7.45 -4.52
C LEU A 32 -6.46 -6.63 -5.41
N ASP A 33 -5.24 -7.10 -5.62
CA ASP A 33 -4.34 -6.58 -6.65
C ASP A 33 -4.61 -7.22 -8.03
N LEU A 34 -3.81 -6.85 -9.04
CA LEU A 34 -3.96 -7.33 -10.41
C LEU A 34 -3.66 -8.83 -10.56
N ASP A 35 -2.90 -9.41 -9.62
CA ASP A 35 -2.59 -10.84 -9.57
C ASP A 35 -3.68 -11.64 -8.83
N GLY A 36 -4.72 -10.96 -8.34
CA GLY A 36 -5.82 -11.56 -7.57
C GLY A 36 -5.48 -11.84 -6.11
N ASN A 37 -4.34 -11.36 -5.60
CA ASN A 37 -3.95 -11.50 -4.20
C ASN A 37 -4.58 -10.40 -3.35
N LEU A 38 -4.75 -10.66 -2.06
CA LEU A 38 -5.21 -9.63 -1.11
C LEU A 38 -4.23 -8.46 -1.08
N LEU A 39 -4.72 -7.25 -1.33
CA LEU A 39 -3.94 -6.03 -1.24
C LEU A 39 -3.46 -5.83 0.20
N GLN A 40 -2.15 -5.90 0.44
CA GLN A 40 -1.57 -5.87 1.78
C GLN A 40 -1.28 -4.44 2.24
N THR A 41 -1.44 -4.16 3.53
CA THR A 41 -0.91 -2.93 4.11
C THR A 41 0.62 -3.00 4.17
N ASN A 42 1.27 -1.84 4.21
CA ASN A 42 2.73 -1.69 4.32
C ASN A 42 3.55 -2.35 3.17
N THR A 43 2.89 -2.81 2.11
CA THR A 43 3.50 -3.41 0.91
C THR A 43 3.50 -2.40 -0.24
N LYS A 44 4.55 -2.43 -1.07
CA LYS A 44 4.69 -1.49 -2.19
C LYS A 44 3.80 -1.92 -3.35
N TYR A 45 3.03 -0.98 -3.87
CA TYR A 45 2.19 -1.15 -5.05
C TYR A 45 2.36 0.02 -6.02
N TYR A 46 1.97 -0.19 -7.26
CA TYR A 46 1.71 0.86 -8.24
C TYR A 46 0.20 0.95 -8.44
N ILE A 47 -0.32 2.16 -8.65
CA ILE A 47 -1.72 2.36 -9.05
C ILE A 47 -1.68 2.74 -10.53
N LEU A 48 -2.27 1.87 -11.34
CA LEU A 48 -2.34 2.00 -12.79
C LEU A 48 -3.79 2.24 -13.21
N PRO A 49 -4.04 2.97 -14.31
CA PRO A 49 -5.33 2.96 -14.95
C PRO A 49 -5.70 1.52 -15.37
N LEU A 50 -6.98 1.19 -15.36
CA LEU A 50 -7.45 -0.10 -15.85
C LEU A 50 -7.44 -0.07 -17.38
N ASP A 51 -6.64 -0.94 -17.99
CA ASP A 51 -6.61 -1.14 -19.45
C ASP A 51 -7.92 -1.79 -19.91
N GLY A 52 -8.93 -0.97 -20.16
CA GLY A 52 -10.19 -1.37 -20.78
C GLY A 52 -10.02 -1.61 -22.29
N GLY A 53 -9.12 -2.51 -22.69
CA GLY A 53 -9.12 -3.08 -24.05
C GLY A 53 -8.90 -2.13 -25.22
N GLY A 54 -8.06 -1.10 -25.11
CA GLY A 54 -7.66 -0.33 -26.30
C GLY A 54 -7.02 1.05 -26.12
N GLY A 55 -6.44 1.36 -24.96
CA GLY A 55 -5.72 2.63 -24.72
C GLY A 55 -6.14 3.23 -23.40
N GLY A 56 -5.29 3.06 -22.38
CA GLY A 56 -5.40 3.86 -21.17
C GLY A 56 -4.93 5.28 -21.48
N ASP A 57 -5.72 6.31 -21.15
CA ASP A 57 -5.25 7.70 -21.21
C ASP A 57 -4.28 7.96 -20.04
N GLY A 58 -3.02 7.53 -20.20
CA GLY A 58 -1.91 7.82 -19.29
C GLY A 58 -1.35 6.63 -18.53
N GLY A 59 -0.31 6.88 -17.73
CA GLY A 59 0.39 5.91 -16.89
C GLY A 59 -0.06 5.93 -15.44
N GLY A 60 0.78 5.40 -14.56
CA GLY A 60 0.55 5.34 -13.12
C GLY A 60 0.65 6.68 -12.40
N LEU A 61 0.55 6.64 -11.08
CA LEU A 61 0.54 7.86 -10.26
C LEU A 61 1.95 8.31 -9.86
N ALA A 62 2.19 9.61 -9.90
CA ALA A 62 3.47 10.23 -9.60
C ALA A 62 3.32 11.57 -8.85
N LEU A 63 4.45 12.26 -8.67
CA LEU A 63 4.54 13.57 -8.04
C LEU A 63 4.86 14.64 -9.06
N SER A 64 4.14 15.76 -9.00
CA SER A 64 4.44 16.92 -9.85
C SER A 64 4.17 18.24 -9.14
N VAL A 65 4.90 19.27 -9.57
CA VAL A 65 4.72 20.65 -9.11
C VAL A 65 3.65 21.31 -9.97
N ARG A 66 2.57 21.76 -9.33
CA ARG A 66 1.48 22.46 -10.02
C ARG A 66 1.75 23.96 -10.22
N ASP A 67 2.23 24.65 -9.18
CA ASP A 67 2.65 26.06 -9.26
C ASP A 67 4.14 26.14 -8.98
N PRO A 68 4.99 26.53 -9.97
CA PRO A 68 6.42 26.70 -9.76
C PRO A 68 6.80 27.71 -8.67
N ARG A 69 5.90 28.66 -8.34
CA ARG A 69 6.10 29.64 -7.26
C ARG A 69 5.83 29.06 -5.87
N ASP A 70 5.08 27.96 -5.80
CA ASP A 70 4.81 27.20 -4.57
C ASP A 70 5.04 25.70 -4.82
N PRO A 71 6.31 25.28 -4.99
CA PRO A 71 6.63 23.94 -5.47
C PRO A 71 6.39 22.84 -4.43
N CYS A 72 6.22 23.19 -3.15
CA CYS A 72 6.20 22.23 -2.05
C CYS A 72 4.99 22.41 -1.13
N PRO A 73 4.31 21.32 -0.72
CA PRO A 73 4.52 19.92 -1.12
C PRO A 73 3.97 19.64 -2.52
N PRO A 74 4.57 18.73 -3.30
CA PRO A 74 4.09 18.39 -4.65
C PRO A 74 2.69 17.77 -4.63
N ASN A 75 1.99 17.92 -5.76
CA ASN A 75 0.71 17.29 -6.04
C ASN A 75 0.88 15.83 -6.43
N VAL A 76 -0.18 15.05 -6.25
CA VAL A 76 -0.32 13.73 -6.85
C VAL A 76 -0.91 13.91 -8.25
N VAL A 77 -0.30 13.29 -9.25
CA VAL A 77 -0.75 13.34 -10.65
C VAL A 77 -0.77 11.95 -11.25
N GLN A 78 -1.54 11.77 -12.31
CA GLN A 78 -1.40 10.64 -13.21
C GLN A 78 -0.37 11.01 -14.29
N GLU A 79 0.55 10.12 -14.61
CA GLU A 79 1.49 10.33 -15.71
C GLU A 79 0.79 10.23 -17.07
N ASN A 80 1.36 10.84 -18.10
CA ASN A 80 0.79 10.81 -19.45
C ASN A 80 1.31 9.62 -20.28
N GLU A 81 2.45 9.04 -19.88
CA GLU A 81 3.08 7.93 -20.60
C GLU A 81 2.44 6.61 -20.16
N GLU A 82 1.68 5.97 -21.05
CA GLU A 82 0.96 4.70 -20.80
C GLU A 82 1.89 3.59 -20.27
N GLY A 83 3.15 3.55 -20.74
CA GLY A 83 4.14 2.57 -20.27
C GLY A 83 4.74 2.88 -18.89
N SER A 84 4.48 4.05 -18.32
CA SER A 84 5.03 4.42 -17.02
C SER A 84 4.17 3.87 -15.89
N ALA A 85 4.80 3.12 -14.99
CA ALA A 85 4.15 2.69 -13.75
C ALA A 85 4.01 3.83 -12.71
N GLY A 86 4.69 4.96 -12.93
CA GLY A 86 4.81 6.04 -11.95
C GLY A 86 5.63 5.63 -10.72
N LEU A 87 5.24 6.17 -9.56
CA LEU A 87 5.92 5.96 -8.28
C LEU A 87 5.23 4.89 -7.44
N SER A 88 6.02 3.99 -6.86
CA SER A 88 5.48 3.02 -5.89
C SER A 88 4.96 3.72 -4.63
N LEU A 89 3.91 3.17 -4.04
CA LEU A 89 3.27 3.67 -2.83
C LEU A 89 2.91 2.55 -1.87
N LYS A 90 2.54 2.91 -0.64
CA LYS A 90 2.03 1.99 0.36
C LYS A 90 0.71 2.48 0.92
N PHE A 91 -0.16 1.52 1.25
CA PHE A 91 -1.32 1.73 2.09
C PHE A 91 -0.92 1.50 3.55
N PHE A 92 -1.27 2.45 4.42
CA PHE A 92 -1.02 2.35 5.85
C PHE A 92 -2.35 2.39 6.60
N PRO A 93 -2.51 1.55 7.64
CA PRO A 93 -3.67 1.61 8.54
C PRO A 93 -3.88 3.02 9.10
N LEU A 94 -5.11 3.35 9.44
CA LEU A 94 -5.45 4.64 10.04
C LEU A 94 -4.73 4.88 11.36
N TYR A 95 -4.71 3.85 12.19
CA TYR A 95 -4.12 3.93 13.52
C TYR A 95 -2.83 3.11 13.52
N ARG A 96 -1.74 3.76 13.94
CA ARG A 96 -0.42 3.12 14.01
C ARG A 96 -0.42 1.90 14.94
N GLU A 97 -1.35 1.86 15.89
CA GLU A 97 -1.51 0.81 16.89
C GLU A 97 -2.46 -0.31 16.48
N GLN A 98 -3.01 -0.32 15.25
CA GLN A 98 -3.76 -1.47 14.73
C GLN A 98 -2.77 -2.48 14.14
N PRO A 99 -2.34 -3.52 14.89
CA PRO A 99 -1.34 -4.47 14.43
C PRO A 99 -1.99 -5.56 13.54
N GLN A 100 -3.31 -5.48 13.33
CA GLN A 100 -4.16 -6.57 12.82
C GLN A 100 -4.66 -6.38 11.39
N ALA A 101 -4.59 -5.16 10.85
CA ALA A 101 -4.98 -4.94 9.45
C ALA A 101 -3.81 -5.30 8.53
N THR A 102 -3.66 -6.59 8.21
CA THR A 102 -2.67 -7.09 7.25
C THR A 102 -3.09 -6.79 5.81
N SER A 103 -4.39 -6.79 5.53
CA SER A 103 -4.96 -6.47 4.22
C SER A 103 -5.81 -5.19 4.22
N VAL A 104 -5.93 -4.57 3.06
CA VAL A 104 -6.82 -3.43 2.80
C VAL A 104 -8.24 -3.94 2.53
N SER A 105 -9.22 -3.31 3.18
CA SER A 105 -10.64 -3.59 2.97
C SER A 105 -11.30 -2.45 2.20
N MET A 106 -12.25 -2.81 1.33
CA MET A 106 -13.19 -1.91 0.69
C MET A 106 -13.88 -1.03 1.73
N SER A 107 -14.15 0.22 1.34
CA SER A 107 -14.83 1.22 2.16
C SER A 107 -14.19 1.48 3.53
N SER A 108 -12.90 1.15 3.68
CA SER A 108 -12.12 1.51 4.86
C SER A 108 -11.24 2.72 4.56
N ASP A 109 -11.31 3.72 5.44
CA ASP A 109 -10.42 4.87 5.42
C ASP A 109 -8.98 4.39 5.64
N MET A 110 -8.01 4.90 4.87
CA MET A 110 -6.59 4.50 4.93
C MET A 110 -5.69 5.70 4.66
N ASN A 111 -4.42 5.63 5.08
CA ASN A 111 -3.41 6.58 4.63
C ASN A 111 -2.68 6.01 3.40
N ILE A 112 -2.33 6.88 2.46
CA ILE A 112 -1.55 6.53 1.27
C ILE A 112 -0.29 7.39 1.25
N ALA A 113 0.88 6.81 0.96
CA ALA A 113 2.10 7.58 0.76
C ALA A 113 3.00 6.97 -0.31
N PHE A 114 3.59 7.82 -1.14
CA PHE A 114 4.62 7.39 -2.08
C PHE A 114 5.91 6.96 -1.36
N MET A 115 6.52 5.89 -1.83
CA MET A 115 7.83 5.42 -1.39
C MET A 115 8.94 6.05 -2.24
N ALA A 116 8.96 7.38 -2.25
CA ALA A 116 9.88 8.20 -3.03
C ALA A 116 10.46 9.33 -2.17
N ALA A 117 11.70 9.72 -2.47
CA ALA A 117 12.30 10.93 -1.91
C ALA A 117 11.84 12.15 -2.71
N THR A 118 11.75 13.30 -2.06
CA THR A 118 11.43 14.59 -2.70
C THR A 118 12.40 15.66 -2.23
N THR A 119 12.65 16.66 -3.07
CA THR A 119 13.46 17.84 -2.71
C THR A 119 12.79 18.74 -1.68
N CYS A 120 11.48 18.58 -1.46
CA CYS A 120 10.72 19.34 -0.48
C CYS A 120 10.99 18.93 0.98
N VAL A 121 11.73 17.84 1.23
CA VAL A 121 12.05 17.32 2.58
C VAL A 121 10.79 17.15 3.46
N GLN A 122 9.66 16.87 2.82
CA GLN A 122 8.35 16.68 3.43
C GLN A 122 7.87 15.23 3.24
N ARG A 123 6.96 14.79 4.11
CA ARG A 123 6.34 13.47 3.99
C ARG A 123 5.50 13.41 2.72
N THR A 124 5.55 12.27 2.04
CA THR A 124 4.77 11.94 0.84
C THR A 124 3.37 11.41 1.16
N VAL A 125 2.92 11.51 2.41
CA VAL A 125 1.58 11.10 2.81
C VAL A 125 0.57 12.02 2.15
N TRP A 126 -0.44 11.42 1.52
CA TRP A 126 -1.47 12.13 0.78
C TRP A 126 -2.41 12.87 1.72
N ARG A 127 -2.89 14.03 1.25
CA ARG A 127 -3.95 14.81 1.88
C ARG A 127 -4.71 15.56 0.81
N ILE A 128 -5.94 15.98 1.13
CA ILE A 128 -6.68 16.91 0.29
C ILE A 128 -6.18 18.33 0.56
N GLY A 129 -5.78 19.04 -0.50
CA GLY A 129 -5.37 20.43 -0.45
C GLY A 129 -6.55 21.40 -0.22
N VAL A 130 -6.21 22.68 -0.03
CA VAL A 130 -7.20 23.75 -0.05
C VAL A 130 -7.83 23.90 -1.45
N ALA A 131 -8.97 24.56 -1.53
CA ALA A 131 -9.57 24.86 -2.82
C ALA A 131 -8.63 25.77 -3.62
N ASP A 132 -8.32 25.35 -4.84
CA ASP A 132 -7.57 26.14 -5.81
C ASP A 132 -8.43 27.34 -6.21
N TRP A 133 -7.87 28.53 -6.10
CA TRP A 133 -8.61 29.79 -6.28
C TRP A 133 -9.07 30.01 -7.72
N THR A 134 -8.37 29.41 -8.70
CA THR A 134 -8.68 29.56 -10.13
C THR A 134 -9.78 28.58 -10.57
N THR A 135 -9.68 27.33 -10.14
CA THR A 135 -10.55 26.23 -10.59
C THR A 135 -11.68 25.89 -9.60
N GLY A 136 -11.58 26.37 -8.36
CA GLY A 136 -12.47 25.98 -7.25
C GLY A 136 -12.30 24.55 -6.77
N ARG A 137 -11.43 23.74 -7.40
CA ARG A 137 -11.24 22.32 -7.10
C ARG A 137 -10.28 22.10 -5.94
N ARG A 138 -10.45 20.99 -5.22
CA ARG A 138 -9.45 20.51 -4.26
C ARG A 138 -8.66 19.38 -4.90
N TYR A 139 -7.34 19.47 -4.80
CA TYR A 139 -6.42 18.48 -5.37
C TYR A 139 -5.78 17.63 -4.29
N VAL A 140 -5.43 16.39 -4.64
CA VAL A 140 -4.60 15.56 -3.78
C VAL A 140 -3.16 16.09 -3.81
N ARG A 141 -2.60 16.36 -2.63
CA ARG A 141 -1.21 16.80 -2.44
C ARG A 141 -0.53 15.94 -1.39
N THR A 142 0.80 16.01 -1.35
CA THR A 142 1.59 15.43 -0.26
C THR A 142 1.70 16.39 0.94
N GLY A 143 2.55 16.06 1.92
CA GLY A 143 2.71 16.84 3.16
C GLY A 143 1.70 16.48 4.26
N GLY A 144 1.00 15.35 4.11
CA GLY A 144 0.17 14.78 5.18
C GLY A 144 0.99 14.17 6.31
N VAL A 145 0.28 13.65 7.32
CA VAL A 145 0.87 12.87 8.42
C VAL A 145 0.14 11.54 8.52
N LEU A 146 0.86 10.47 8.87
CA LEU A 146 0.23 9.18 9.14
C LEU A 146 -0.61 9.26 10.42
N GLY A 147 -1.82 8.72 10.34
CA GLY A 147 -2.83 8.79 11.39
C GLY A 147 -3.38 10.20 11.58
N ARG A 148 -4.53 10.29 12.27
CA ARG A 148 -5.39 11.50 12.37
C ARG A 148 -6.21 11.77 11.11
N PRO A 149 -7.11 10.85 10.72
CA PRO A 149 -8.09 11.13 9.67
C PRO A 149 -8.95 12.34 10.06
N GLY A 150 -9.23 13.21 9.09
CA GLY A 150 -10.11 14.37 9.25
C GLY A 150 -9.42 15.74 9.19
N ARG A 151 -10.23 16.79 9.23
CA ARG A 151 -9.76 18.19 9.16
C ARG A 151 -9.13 18.57 10.49
N ARG A 152 -7.88 19.06 10.49
CA ARG A 152 -7.36 19.83 11.64
C ARG A 152 -8.31 21.02 11.84
N ARG A 153 -9.06 21.02 12.94
CA ARG A 153 -9.83 22.18 13.39
C ARG A 153 -8.89 23.17 14.05
#